data_AF-A0A8H4P4Y1-F1
#
_entry.id   AF-A0A8H4P4Y1-F1
#
_cell.length_a   1.000
_cell.length_b   1.000
_cell.length_c   1.000
_cell.angle_alpha   90.00
_cell.angle_beta   90.00
_cell.angle_gamma   90.00
#
_symmetry.space_group_name_H-M   'P 1'
#
loop_
_entity.id
_entity.type
_entity.pdbx_description
1 polymer ?
#
loop_
_entity_poly.entity_id
_entity_poly.type
_entity_poly.pdbx_seq_one_letter_code
_entity_poly.pdbx_strand_id
1 'polypeptide(L)'
;MHFSRSKLRGAPAVRRGDVEKRSESTLRWLGIWLDSRLSFRVHVEKWADKAQAVTYRLRGLTNTKHGPLPSAVRSAAKGMSRAGTAPRPTRDVSSSNQHLEQRMKKAFNRAMRAILPVWKTTPITILHREGEIPPVDQLLEARRLKSLDETQPLTRRTALPRQPAYHDLIKRRCQAQAERSFRTRLRHTDELLIPCARPKLIQRCFKKERMPPLQTASKGKTAEAFLR
;
A
#
# COMPACT_ATOMS: atom_id res chain seq x y z
N MET A 1 24.59 -20.53 22.71
CA MET A 1 24.76 -19.14 22.21
C MET A 1 23.57 -18.31 22.64
N HIS A 2 23.73 -17.39 23.59
CA HIS A 2 22.67 -16.46 23.99
C HIS A 2 22.82 -15.15 23.21
N PHE A 3 21.88 -14.87 22.33
CA PHE A 3 21.74 -13.55 21.71
C PHE A 3 20.98 -12.63 22.68
N SER A 4 21.68 -11.70 23.33
CA SER A 4 21.04 -10.70 24.16
C SER A 4 20.34 -9.65 23.27
N ARG A 5 19.07 -9.36 23.57
CA ARG A 5 18.30 -8.28 22.94
C ARG A 5 18.69 -6.92 23.52
N SER A 6 19.97 -6.56 23.50
CA SER A 6 20.33 -5.18 23.83
C SER A 6 19.91 -4.28 22.67
N LYS A 7 19.12 -3.25 22.94
CA LYS A 7 18.72 -2.26 21.94
C LYS A 7 19.95 -1.39 21.68
N LEU A 8 20.77 -1.76 20.70
CA LEU A 8 21.83 -0.89 20.17
C LEU A 8 21.22 0.47 19.83
N ARG A 9 21.52 1.50 20.64
CA ARG A 9 20.96 2.86 20.49
C ARG A 9 21.57 3.62 19.31
N GLY A 10 22.61 3.06 18.68
CA GLY A 10 23.22 3.58 17.47
C GLY A 10 23.42 2.44 16.47
N ALA A 11 23.10 2.71 15.21
CA ALA A 11 23.45 1.81 14.13
C ALA A 11 24.99 1.78 14.00
N PRO A 12 25.61 0.60 13.94
CA PRO A 12 27.06 0.50 13.80
C PRO A 12 27.50 1.15 12.48
N ALA A 13 28.55 1.96 12.53
CA ALA A 13 29.13 2.55 11.33
C ALA A 13 29.72 1.43 10.46
N VAL A 14 29.35 1.39 9.19
CA VAL A 14 29.88 0.42 8.23
C VAL A 14 31.10 1.05 7.57
N ARG A 15 32.27 0.45 7.77
CA ARG A 15 33.51 0.85 7.09
C ARG A 15 33.67 0.06 5.80
N ARG A 16 33.92 0.77 4.69
CA ARG A 16 34.34 0.17 3.42
C ARG A 16 35.66 0.82 3.03
N GLY A 17 36.78 0.14 3.30
CA GLY A 17 38.11 0.75 3.22
C GLY A 17 38.24 1.90 4.24
N ASP A 18 38.76 3.04 3.81
CA ASP A 18 38.95 4.23 4.65
C ASP A 18 37.69 5.09 4.84
N VAL A 19 36.57 4.73 4.21
CA VAL A 19 35.33 5.50 4.30
C VAL A 19 34.41 4.91 5.39
N GLU A 20 34.25 5.65 6.48
CA GLU A 20 33.25 5.36 7.51
C GLU A 20 31.88 5.89 7.09
N LYS A 21 30.93 4.98 6.82
CA LYS A 21 29.55 5.35 6.50
C LYS A 21 28.66 5.17 7.72
N ARG A 22 28.23 6.29 8.30
CA ARG A 22 27.20 6.32 9.34
C ARG A 22 25.82 6.27 8.70
N SER A 23 24.91 5.49 9.26
CA SER A 23 23.54 5.47 8.76
C SER A 23 22.82 6.77 9.14
N GLU A 24 22.28 7.46 8.16
CA GLU A 24 21.34 8.55 8.38
C GLU A 24 20.08 8.02 9.10
N SER A 25 19.40 8.88 9.86
CA SER A 25 18.17 8.50 10.59
C SER A 25 17.04 8.06 9.66
N THR A 26 17.04 8.56 8.42
CA THR A 26 16.05 8.25 7.40
C THR A 26 16.73 8.13 6.04
N LEU A 27 16.52 7.01 5.35
CA LEU A 27 17.10 6.70 4.05
C LEU A 27 16.07 6.89 2.94
N ARG A 28 16.40 7.62 1.87
CA ARG A 28 15.54 7.72 0.69
C ARG A 28 15.91 6.63 -0.31
N TRP A 29 15.00 5.71 -0.57
CA TRP A 29 15.18 4.64 -1.54
C TRP A 29 13.96 4.50 -2.44
N LEU A 30 14.18 4.50 -3.76
CA LEU A 30 13.12 4.42 -4.78
C LEU A 30 11.97 5.42 -4.56
N GLY A 31 12.29 6.61 -4.05
CA GLY A 31 11.31 7.66 -3.74
C GLY A 31 10.56 7.50 -2.41
N ILE A 32 10.82 6.43 -1.67
CA ILE A 32 10.26 6.16 -0.33
C ILE A 32 11.27 6.60 0.74
N TRP A 33 10.78 7.14 1.86
CA TRP A 33 11.61 7.49 3.01
C TRP A 33 11.49 6.37 4.03
N LEU A 34 12.61 5.70 4.31
CA LEU A 34 12.71 4.56 5.21
C LEU A 34 13.36 5.01 6.52
N ASP A 35 12.60 4.96 7.60
CA ASP A 35 13.16 5.17 8.94
C ASP A 35 13.91 3.91 9.41
N SER A 36 14.87 4.05 10.31
CA SER A 36 15.59 2.90 10.91
C SER A 36 14.66 1.86 11.56
N ARG A 37 13.48 2.28 12.02
CA ARG A 37 12.43 1.41 12.59
C ARG A 37 11.38 0.96 11.57
N LEU A 38 11.55 1.29 10.28
CA LEU A 38 10.57 1.10 9.22
C LEU A 38 9.17 1.61 9.60
N SER A 39 9.11 2.71 10.36
CA SER A 39 7.86 3.34 10.79
C SER A 39 7.21 4.20 9.70
N PHE A 40 7.96 4.55 8.64
CA PHE A 40 7.55 5.39 7.51
C PHE A 40 6.96 6.76 7.91
N ARG A 41 7.28 7.27 9.11
CA ARG A 41 6.69 8.52 9.63
C ARG A 41 7.08 9.71 8.76
N VAL A 42 8.39 9.83 8.53
CA VAL A 42 8.97 10.89 7.69
C VAL A 42 8.43 10.83 6.27
N HIS A 43 8.13 9.63 5.77
CA HIS A 43 7.53 9.47 4.45
C HIS A 43 6.11 10.03 4.40
N VAL A 44 5.27 9.65 5.37
CA VAL A 44 3.88 10.09 5.44
C VAL A 44 3.80 11.59 5.71
N GLU A 45 4.68 12.15 6.54
CA GLU A 45 4.80 13.60 6.78
C GLU A 45 5.10 14.36 5.49
N LYS A 46 6.16 13.97 4.76
CA LYS A 46 6.52 14.61 3.49
C LYS A 46 5.39 14.50 2.45
N TRP A 47 4.65 13.39 2.44
CA TRP A 47 3.47 13.25 1.59
C TRP A 47 2.32 14.14 2.02
N ALA A 48 2.07 14.25 3.33
CA ALA A 48 1.05 15.13 3.87
C ALA A 48 1.36 16.61 3.55
N ASP A 49 2.62 17.02 3.64
CA ASP A 49 3.04 18.38 3.28
C ASP A 49 2.88 18.65 1.78
N LYS A 50 3.27 17.69 0.92
CA LYS A 50 3.03 17.77 -0.53
C LYS A 50 1.54 17.86 -0.85
N ALA A 51 0.73 17.01 -0.22
CA ALA A 51 -0.72 17.01 -0.37
C ALA A 51 -1.30 18.39 0.02
N GLN A 52 -0.88 18.93 1.17
CA GLN A 52 -1.28 20.27 1.60
C GLN A 52 -0.87 21.34 0.59
N ALA A 53 0.38 21.35 0.11
CA ALA A 53 0.85 22.30 -0.88
C ALA A 53 0.01 22.26 -2.18
N VAL A 54 -0.29 21.05 -2.68
CA VAL A 54 -1.18 20.87 -3.84
C VAL A 54 -2.56 21.43 -3.53
N THR A 55 -3.15 21.14 -2.36
CA THR A 55 -4.48 21.65 -2.02
C THR A 55 -4.55 23.17 -1.94
N TYR A 56 -3.51 23.82 -1.40
CA TYR A 56 -3.42 25.27 -1.34
C TYR A 56 -3.35 25.88 -2.75
N ARG A 57 -2.54 25.28 -3.63
CA ARG A 57 -2.43 25.72 -5.01
C ARG A 57 -3.74 25.53 -5.78
N LEU A 58 -4.41 24.38 -5.62
CA LEU A 58 -5.72 24.13 -6.22
C LEU A 58 -6.74 25.17 -5.74
N ARG A 59 -6.78 25.45 -4.44
CA ARG A 59 -7.68 26.47 -3.88
C ARG A 59 -7.43 27.87 -4.44
N GLY A 60 -6.16 28.23 -4.68
CA GLY A 60 -5.82 29.49 -5.34
C GLY A 60 -6.33 29.56 -6.77
N LEU A 61 -6.23 28.45 -7.51
CA LEU A 61 -6.69 28.35 -8.90
C LEU A 61 -8.22 28.31 -9.04
N THR A 62 -8.92 27.70 -8.09
CA THR A 62 -10.39 27.52 -8.16
C THR A 62 -11.15 28.75 -7.68
N ASN A 63 -10.48 29.69 -7.01
CA ASN A 63 -11.10 30.91 -6.48
C ASN A 63 -11.07 32.10 -7.48
N THR A 64 -10.78 31.86 -8.75
CA THR A 64 -10.77 32.89 -9.80
C THR A 64 -12.08 32.89 -10.59
N LYS A 65 -12.42 34.03 -11.23
CA LYS A 65 -13.61 34.14 -12.11
C LYS A 65 -13.58 33.15 -13.28
N HIS A 66 -12.38 32.87 -13.80
CA HIS A 66 -12.12 31.86 -14.83
C HIS A 66 -11.21 30.78 -14.24
N GLY A 67 -11.83 29.81 -13.58
CA GLY A 67 -11.13 28.69 -12.97
C GLY A 67 -10.78 27.59 -13.98
N PRO A 68 -9.86 26.68 -13.63
CA PRO A 68 -9.61 25.48 -14.39
C PRO A 68 -10.87 24.59 -14.43
N LEU A 69 -11.00 23.79 -15.49
CA LEU A 69 -12.11 22.84 -15.65
C LEU A 69 -12.19 21.91 -14.41
N PRO A 70 -13.38 21.69 -13.81
CA PRO A 70 -13.52 20.87 -12.60
C PRO A 70 -12.93 19.45 -12.73
N SER A 71 -12.96 18.86 -13.93
CA SER A 71 -12.36 17.55 -14.22
C SER A 71 -10.83 17.54 -14.08
N ALA A 72 -10.15 18.64 -14.43
CA ALA A 72 -8.71 18.78 -14.28
C ALA A 72 -8.32 18.87 -12.79
N VAL A 73 -9.07 19.65 -12.02
CA VAL A 73 -8.90 19.78 -10.56
C VAL A 73 -9.16 18.42 -9.88
N ARG A 74 -10.20 17.70 -10.30
CA ARG A 74 -10.51 16.35 -9.82
C ARG A 74 -9.38 15.36 -10.12
N SER A 75 -8.81 15.42 -11.32
CA SER A 75 -7.68 14.56 -11.71
C SER A 75 -6.43 14.84 -10.88
N ALA A 76 -6.13 16.11 -10.60
CA ALA A 76 -5.02 16.49 -9.73
C ALA A 76 -5.22 15.98 -8.29
N ALA A 77 -6.44 16.09 -7.76
CA ALA A 77 -6.77 15.56 -6.42
C ALA A 77 -6.75 14.03 -6.36
N LYS A 78 -7.19 13.33 -7.42
CA LYS A 78 -7.02 11.87 -7.54
C LYS A 78 -5.54 11.47 -7.64
N GLY A 79 -4.68 12.29 -8.24
CA GLY A 79 -3.23 12.07 -8.23
C GLY A 79 -2.62 12.05 -6.81
N MET A 80 -3.11 12.93 -5.94
CA MET A 80 -2.69 13.03 -4.54
C MET A 80 -2.97 11.75 -3.74
N SER A 81 -4.12 11.09 -3.97
CA SER A 81 -4.46 9.81 -3.30
C SER A 81 -3.63 8.63 -3.77
N ARG A 82 -3.24 8.62 -5.05
CA ARG A 82 -2.43 7.54 -5.63
C ARG A 82 -1.01 7.49 -5.04
N ALA A 83 -0.47 8.65 -4.69
CA ALA A 83 0.95 8.77 -4.40
C ALA A 83 1.27 8.74 -2.88
N GLY A 84 0.34 9.16 -2.02
CA GLY A 84 0.54 9.20 -0.55
C GLY A 84 0.30 7.89 0.20
N THR A 85 -0.14 6.81 -0.45
CA THR A 85 -0.50 5.55 0.21
C THR A 85 0.69 4.58 0.28
N ALA A 86 1.71 4.89 1.05
CA ALA A 86 2.79 3.94 1.36
C ALA A 86 2.23 2.60 1.91
N PRO A 87 2.99 1.49 1.78
CA PRO A 87 2.58 0.24 2.42
C PRO A 87 2.37 0.47 3.92
N ARG A 88 1.14 0.26 4.40
CA ARG A 88 0.86 0.27 5.84
C ARG A 88 1.69 -0.85 6.46
N PRO A 89 2.54 -0.58 7.46
CA PRO A 89 3.06 -1.66 8.27
C PRO A 89 1.87 -2.36 8.93
N THR A 90 2.01 -3.67 9.10
CA THR A 90 1.04 -4.65 9.59
C THR A 90 0.20 -4.12 10.76
N ARG A 91 -1.05 -4.61 10.85
CA ARG A 91 -2.26 -4.13 11.58
C ARG A 91 -2.15 -3.50 12.98
N ASP A 92 -0.98 -3.37 13.57
CA ASP A 92 -0.78 -2.98 14.97
C ASP A 92 0.05 -1.69 15.15
N VAL A 93 0.10 -0.81 14.14
CA VAL A 93 0.80 0.48 14.30
C VAL A 93 -0.05 1.46 15.11
N SER A 94 0.15 1.39 16.43
CA SER A 94 0.19 2.45 17.44
C SER A 94 -0.46 3.79 17.08
N SER A 95 -1.24 4.32 18.04
CA SER A 95 -1.75 5.71 18.16
C SER A 95 -0.86 6.82 17.57
N SER A 96 0.45 6.65 17.55
CA SER A 96 1.43 7.62 17.07
C SER A 96 1.24 8.12 15.63
N ASN A 97 0.65 7.34 14.72
CA ASN A 97 0.45 7.77 13.31
C ASN A 97 -0.95 8.34 13.03
N GLN A 98 -1.86 8.34 14.02
CA GLN A 98 -3.23 8.85 13.85
C GLN A 98 -3.25 10.32 13.46
N HIS A 99 -2.34 11.12 14.03
CA HIS A 99 -2.24 12.54 13.70
C HIS A 99 -1.87 12.78 12.22
N LEU A 100 -1.07 11.89 11.63
CA LEU A 100 -0.69 11.95 10.21
C LEU A 100 -1.87 11.59 9.31
N GLU A 101 -2.62 10.53 9.67
CA GLU A 101 -3.86 10.18 8.98
C GLU A 101 -4.87 11.33 9.05
N GLN A 102 -5.00 12.01 10.19
CA GLN A 102 -5.83 13.21 10.35
C GLN A 102 -5.35 14.38 9.49
N ARG A 103 -4.03 14.66 9.45
CA ARG A 103 -3.45 15.70 8.57
C ARG A 103 -3.78 15.44 7.11
N MET A 104 -3.70 14.18 6.67
CA MET A 104 -4.01 13.77 5.31
C MET A 104 -5.52 13.87 5.03
N LYS A 105 -6.39 13.39 5.94
CA LYS A 105 -7.85 13.57 5.86
C LYS A 105 -8.23 15.04 5.73
N LYS A 106 -7.59 15.93 6.50
CA LYS A 106 -7.80 17.38 6.41
C LYS A 106 -7.41 17.95 5.05
N ALA A 107 -6.28 17.50 4.49
CA ALA A 107 -5.86 17.88 3.14
C ALA A 107 -6.87 17.42 2.08
N PHE A 108 -7.31 16.16 2.11
CA PHE A 108 -8.35 15.65 1.20
C PHE A 108 -9.64 16.44 1.27
N ASN A 109 -10.16 16.69 2.46
CA ASN A 109 -11.38 17.49 2.64
C ASN A 109 -11.25 18.89 2.06
N ARG A 110 -10.06 19.50 2.18
CA ARG A 110 -9.78 20.81 1.60
C ARG A 110 -9.69 20.78 0.09
N ALA A 111 -9.07 19.74 -0.50
CA ALA A 111 -9.06 19.55 -1.95
C ALA A 111 -10.47 19.31 -2.50
N MET A 112 -11.27 18.44 -1.88
CA MET A 112 -12.64 18.16 -2.35
C MET A 112 -13.51 19.41 -2.38
N ARG A 113 -13.38 20.28 -1.37
CA ARG A 113 -14.07 21.57 -1.33
C ARG A 113 -13.53 22.61 -2.31
N ALA A 114 -12.33 22.42 -2.86
CA ALA A 114 -11.83 23.23 -3.96
C ALA A 114 -12.32 22.69 -5.32
N ILE A 115 -12.48 21.37 -5.46
CA ILE A 115 -13.01 20.72 -6.67
C ILE A 115 -14.51 21.00 -6.83
N LEU A 116 -15.25 20.90 -5.72
CA LEU A 116 -16.70 20.98 -5.72
C LEU A 116 -17.15 22.38 -5.28
N PRO A 117 -18.13 23.00 -5.97
CA PRO A 117 -18.73 24.26 -5.53
C PRO A 117 -19.65 24.00 -4.33
N VAL A 118 -19.06 23.75 -3.16
CA VAL A 118 -19.77 23.21 -1.99
C VAL A 118 -19.50 24.04 -0.74
N TRP A 119 -20.54 24.21 0.09
CA TRP A 119 -20.53 25.06 1.27
C TRP A 119 -19.60 24.51 2.37
N LYS A 120 -19.09 25.40 3.22
CA LYS A 120 -18.26 25.04 4.39
C LYS A 120 -18.97 24.01 5.31
N THR A 121 -20.28 24.08 5.40
CA THR A 121 -21.13 23.23 6.26
C THR A 121 -21.47 21.86 5.68
N THR A 122 -21.16 21.58 4.41
CA THR A 122 -21.54 20.30 3.78
C THR A 122 -20.85 19.11 4.47
N PRO A 123 -21.60 18.05 4.80
CA PRO A 123 -21.05 16.89 5.49
C PRO A 123 -20.01 16.15 4.64
N ILE A 124 -19.01 15.58 5.31
CA ILE A 124 -17.84 14.93 4.69
C ILE A 124 -18.24 13.74 3.80
N THR A 125 -19.29 13.02 4.16
CA THR A 125 -19.81 11.89 3.40
C THR A 125 -20.27 12.29 1.99
N ILE A 126 -20.94 13.43 1.87
CA ILE A 126 -21.39 13.97 0.57
C ILE A 126 -20.17 14.41 -0.25
N LEU A 127 -19.16 15.05 0.37
CA LEU A 127 -17.94 15.46 -0.32
C LEU A 127 -17.21 14.29 -0.98
N HIS A 128 -17.10 13.15 -0.29
CA HIS A 128 -16.46 11.95 -0.85
C HIS A 128 -17.25 11.35 -2.02
N ARG A 129 -18.59 11.41 -1.95
CA ARG A 129 -19.47 10.90 -3.01
C ARG A 129 -19.38 11.76 -4.26
N GLU A 130 -19.55 13.07 -4.11
CA GLU A 130 -19.52 14.03 -5.23
C GLU A 130 -18.10 14.24 -5.78
N GLY A 131 -17.08 14.10 -4.93
CA GLY A 131 -15.68 14.24 -5.31
C GLY A 131 -15.12 13.04 -6.07
N GLU A 132 -15.86 11.91 -6.13
CA GLU A 132 -15.40 10.62 -6.65
C GLU A 132 -14.05 10.17 -6.06
N ILE A 133 -13.78 10.56 -4.81
CA ILE A 133 -12.54 10.25 -4.10
C ILE A 133 -12.93 9.56 -2.79
N PRO A 134 -12.69 8.24 -2.67
CA PRO A 134 -13.00 7.52 -1.45
C PRO A 134 -12.11 8.02 -0.29
N PRO A 135 -12.58 7.92 0.96
CA PRO A 135 -11.83 8.30 2.14
C PRO A 135 -10.51 7.53 2.25
N VAL A 136 -9.53 8.14 2.93
CA VAL A 136 -8.15 7.62 3.09
C VAL A 136 -8.12 6.19 3.62
N ASP A 137 -8.99 5.87 4.58
CA ASP A 137 -9.04 4.54 5.21
C ASP A 137 -9.46 3.47 4.18
N GLN A 138 -10.44 3.80 3.32
CA GLN A 138 -10.89 2.90 2.26
C GLN A 138 -9.82 2.75 1.16
N LEU A 139 -9.16 3.83 0.78
CA LEU A 139 -8.03 3.80 -0.17
C LEU A 139 -6.88 2.92 0.32
N LEU A 140 -6.66 2.90 1.63
CA LEU A 140 -5.62 2.09 2.24
C LEU A 140 -5.97 0.61 2.23
N GLU A 141 -7.16 0.25 2.69
CA GLU A 141 -7.64 -1.14 2.66
C GLU A 141 -7.74 -1.68 1.24
N ALA A 142 -8.18 -0.85 0.30
CA ALA A 142 -8.16 -1.10 -1.12
C ALA A 142 -6.78 -1.51 -1.65
N ARG A 143 -5.77 -0.69 -1.35
CA ARG A 143 -4.39 -0.97 -1.78
C ARG A 143 -3.86 -2.24 -1.15
N ARG A 144 -4.21 -2.50 0.11
CA ARG A 144 -3.87 -3.76 0.79
C ARG A 144 -4.45 -4.95 0.02
N LEU A 145 -5.74 -4.95 -0.28
CA LEU A 145 -6.41 -6.02 -1.04
C LEU A 145 -5.77 -6.25 -2.41
N LYS A 146 -5.34 -5.19 -3.11
CA LYS A 146 -4.68 -5.32 -4.42
C LYS A 146 -3.21 -5.73 -4.35
N SER A 147 -2.53 -5.44 -3.24
CA SER A 147 -1.15 -5.87 -3.01
C SER A 147 -1.03 -7.34 -2.58
N LEU A 148 -2.15 -7.98 -2.27
CA LEU A 148 -2.18 -9.38 -1.87
C LEU A 148 -1.70 -10.27 -3.02
N ASP A 149 -1.09 -11.39 -2.64
CA ASP A 149 -0.66 -12.41 -3.58
C ASP A 149 -1.86 -13.08 -4.27
N GLU A 150 -1.63 -13.64 -5.46
CA GLU A 150 -2.67 -14.33 -6.23
C GLU A 150 -3.17 -15.59 -5.54
N THR A 151 -2.32 -16.22 -4.73
CA THR A 151 -2.67 -17.42 -3.96
C THR A 151 -3.62 -17.13 -2.80
N GLN A 152 -3.78 -15.86 -2.40
CA GLN A 152 -4.57 -15.50 -1.23
C GLN A 152 -6.07 -15.71 -1.48
N PRO A 153 -6.83 -16.29 -0.52
CA PRO A 153 -8.26 -16.57 -0.72
C PRO A 153 -9.12 -15.32 -0.95
N LEU A 154 -8.73 -14.16 -0.43
CA LEU A 154 -9.41 -12.88 -0.68
C LEU A 154 -9.29 -12.45 -2.14
N THR A 155 -8.16 -12.74 -2.78
CA THR A 155 -7.94 -12.48 -4.19
C THR A 155 -8.90 -13.28 -5.06
N ARG A 156 -9.15 -14.55 -4.72
CA ARG A 156 -10.14 -15.40 -5.41
C ARG A 156 -11.58 -14.86 -5.27
N ARG A 157 -11.92 -14.31 -4.10
CA ARG A 157 -13.26 -13.74 -3.84
C ARG A 157 -13.53 -12.46 -4.63
N THR A 158 -12.46 -11.74 -4.93
CA THR A 158 -12.48 -10.46 -5.64
C THR A 158 -12.41 -10.64 -7.16
N ALA A 159 -11.94 -11.81 -7.64
CA ALA A 159 -11.84 -12.09 -9.06
C ALA A 159 -13.17 -11.83 -9.78
N LEU A 160 -13.08 -11.12 -10.91
CA LEU A 160 -14.21 -10.89 -11.79
C LEU A 160 -14.81 -12.25 -12.19
N PRO A 161 -16.15 -12.41 -12.19
CA PRO A 161 -16.77 -13.58 -12.77
C PRO A 161 -16.21 -13.77 -14.18
N ARG A 162 -15.76 -15.00 -14.50
CA ARG A 162 -15.44 -15.33 -15.89
C ARG A 162 -16.70 -15.03 -16.72
N GLN A 163 -16.54 -14.38 -17.86
CA GLN A 163 -17.66 -14.21 -18.77
C GLN A 163 -18.29 -15.58 -19.03
N PRO A 164 -19.62 -15.71 -18.96
CA PRO A 164 -20.28 -16.98 -19.17
C PRO A 164 -19.93 -17.48 -20.57
N ALA A 165 -19.36 -18.68 -20.66
CA ALA A 165 -19.26 -19.40 -21.91
C ALA A 165 -20.67 -19.94 -22.20
N TYR A 166 -21.35 -19.32 -23.17
CA TYR A 166 -22.68 -19.77 -23.55
C TYR A 166 -22.58 -21.07 -24.34
N HIS A 167 -23.36 -22.07 -23.94
CA HIS A 167 -23.51 -23.31 -24.68
C HIS A 167 -24.89 -23.33 -25.36
N ASP A 168 -24.94 -23.46 -26.68
CA ASP A 168 -26.18 -23.36 -27.47
C ASP A 168 -27.23 -24.43 -27.11
N LEU A 169 -26.77 -25.56 -26.56
CA LEU A 169 -27.62 -26.69 -26.18
C LEU A 169 -28.33 -26.51 -24.82
N ILE A 170 -27.94 -25.51 -24.02
CA ILE A 170 -28.50 -25.29 -22.68
C ILE A 170 -29.44 -24.09 -22.73
N LYS A 171 -30.64 -24.22 -22.17
CA LYS A 171 -31.61 -23.10 -22.12
C LYS A 171 -30.98 -21.87 -21.44
N ARG A 172 -31.10 -20.69 -22.09
CA ARG A 172 -30.55 -19.40 -21.59
C ARG A 172 -30.94 -19.09 -20.14
N ARG A 173 -32.16 -19.46 -19.71
CA ARG A 173 -32.64 -19.25 -18.33
C ARG A 173 -31.81 -20.00 -17.28
N CYS A 174 -31.34 -21.20 -17.61
CA CYS A 174 -30.52 -22.02 -16.71
C CYS A 174 -29.08 -21.47 -16.61
N GLN A 175 -28.53 -20.96 -17.72
CA GLN A 175 -27.21 -20.34 -17.74
C GLN A 175 -27.21 -18.98 -17.01
N ALA A 176 -28.27 -18.18 -17.19
CA ALA A 176 -28.44 -16.89 -16.53
C ALA A 176 -28.61 -16.99 -15.00
N GLN A 177 -29.06 -18.13 -14.46
CA GLN A 177 -29.12 -18.35 -13.01
C GLN A 177 -27.73 -18.52 -12.38
N ALA A 178 -26.77 -19.11 -13.09
CA ALA A 178 -25.38 -19.22 -12.63
C ALA A 178 -24.65 -17.86 -12.64
N GLU A 179 -25.07 -16.92 -13.50
CA GLU A 179 -24.53 -15.56 -13.61
C GLU A 179 -24.92 -14.65 -12.43
N ARG A 180 -26.04 -14.96 -11.74
CA ARG A 180 -26.56 -14.19 -10.60
C ARG A 180 -25.78 -14.45 -9.30
N SER A 181 -24.46 -14.60 -9.39
CA SER A 181 -23.63 -14.56 -8.18
C SER A 181 -23.80 -13.17 -7.55
N PHE A 182 -24.33 -13.13 -6.34
CA PHE A 182 -24.55 -11.88 -5.61
C PHE A 182 -23.25 -11.08 -5.60
N ARG A 183 -23.31 -9.80 -6.01
CA ARG A 183 -22.18 -8.90 -5.87
C ARG A 183 -21.86 -8.77 -4.39
N THR A 184 -20.77 -9.40 -3.96
CA THR A 184 -20.34 -9.29 -2.57
C THR A 184 -19.83 -7.87 -2.31
N ARG A 185 -19.98 -7.38 -1.08
CA ARG A 185 -19.45 -6.08 -0.65
C ARG A 185 -17.97 -5.91 -1.03
N LEU A 186 -17.19 -6.99 -0.90
CA LEU A 186 -15.78 -7.05 -1.21
C LEU A 186 -15.47 -6.89 -2.71
N ARG A 187 -16.30 -7.47 -3.60
CA ARG A 187 -16.21 -7.25 -5.06
C ARG A 187 -16.55 -5.82 -5.43
N HIS A 188 -17.64 -5.29 -4.87
CA HIS A 188 -18.05 -3.92 -5.12
C HIS A 188 -16.96 -2.93 -4.71
N THR A 189 -16.32 -3.15 -3.55
CA THR A 189 -15.19 -2.31 -3.15
C THR A 189 -14.02 -2.40 -4.10
N ASP A 190 -13.72 -3.56 -4.69
CA ASP A 190 -12.59 -3.73 -5.61
C ASP A 190 -12.82 -3.10 -6.99
N GLU A 191 -14.06 -3.14 -7.48
CA GLU A 191 -14.49 -2.46 -8.72
C GLU A 191 -14.22 -0.94 -8.65
N LEU A 192 -14.36 -0.33 -7.47
CA LEU A 192 -14.11 1.10 -7.25
C LEU A 192 -12.63 1.48 -7.21
N LEU A 193 -11.72 0.51 -7.23
CA LEU A 193 -10.30 0.73 -7.03
C LEU A 193 -9.56 0.78 -8.36
N ILE A 194 -8.55 1.64 -8.44
CA ILE A 194 -7.65 1.72 -9.59
C ILE A 194 -6.89 0.40 -9.75
N PRO A 195 -6.79 -0.18 -10.97
CA PRO A 195 -5.94 -1.34 -11.22
C PRO A 195 -4.49 -1.09 -10.78
N CYS A 196 -3.92 -2.01 -10.02
CA CYS A 196 -2.54 -1.95 -9.55
C CYS A 196 -1.83 -3.23 -9.99
N ALA A 197 -0.57 -3.11 -10.44
CA ALA A 197 0.26 -4.28 -10.70
C ALA A 197 0.47 -5.05 -9.39
N ARG A 198 0.12 -6.35 -9.39
CA ARG A 198 0.36 -7.22 -8.24
C ARG A 198 1.85 -7.51 -8.11
N PRO A 199 2.40 -7.56 -6.89
CA PRO A 199 3.78 -8.00 -6.70
C PRO A 199 3.88 -9.47 -7.12
N LYS A 200 4.61 -9.74 -8.20
CA LYS A 200 4.99 -11.10 -8.54
C LYS A 200 6.04 -11.54 -7.52
N LEU A 201 5.66 -12.44 -6.62
CA LEU A 201 6.63 -13.08 -5.74
C LEU A 201 7.64 -13.79 -6.63
N ILE A 202 8.89 -13.34 -6.58
CA ILE A 202 10.01 -14.07 -7.17
C ILE A 202 10.00 -15.43 -6.46
N GLN A 203 9.82 -16.51 -7.23
CA GLN A 203 9.93 -17.85 -6.66
C GLN A 203 11.27 -17.91 -5.93
N ARG A 204 11.24 -18.36 -4.66
CA ARG A 204 12.47 -18.65 -3.93
C ARG A 204 13.19 -19.77 -4.69
N CYS A 205 14.07 -19.38 -5.59
CA CYS A 205 15.06 -20.27 -6.17
C CYS A 205 16.06 -20.56 -5.06
N PHE A 206 15.72 -21.49 -4.17
CA PHE A 206 16.76 -22.34 -3.62
C PHE A 206 17.35 -23.02 -4.84
N LYS A 207 18.52 -22.56 -5.29
CA LYS A 207 19.29 -23.34 -6.26
C LYS A 207 19.35 -24.73 -5.65
N LYS A 208 18.75 -25.72 -6.33
CA LYS A 208 19.08 -27.12 -6.12
C LYS A 208 20.52 -27.33 -6.62
N GLU A 209 21.47 -26.59 -6.07
CA GLU A 209 22.79 -27.15 -5.97
C GLU A 209 22.58 -28.41 -5.12
N ARG A 210 22.91 -29.57 -5.68
CA ARG A 210 23.17 -30.77 -4.88
C ARG A 210 24.30 -30.37 -3.93
N MET A 211 23.95 -29.74 -2.81
CA MET A 211 24.87 -29.61 -1.69
C MET A 211 25.16 -31.06 -1.29
N PRO A 212 26.42 -31.50 -1.28
CA PRO A 212 26.77 -32.74 -0.61
C PRO A 212 26.16 -32.67 0.78
N PRO A 213 25.52 -33.74 1.29
CA PRO A 213 25.00 -33.73 2.65
C PRO A 213 26.12 -33.26 3.58
N LEU A 214 25.88 -32.17 4.31
CA LEU A 214 26.84 -31.55 5.25
C LEU A 214 27.26 -32.47 6.41
N GLN A 215 26.84 -33.74 6.38
CA GLN A 215 27.22 -34.79 7.31
C GLN A 215 27.56 -36.05 6.52
N THR A 216 28.81 -36.16 6.09
CA THR A 216 29.41 -37.42 5.59
C THR A 216 30.11 -38.20 6.71
N ALA A 217 30.23 -37.64 7.92
CA ALA A 217 30.80 -38.33 9.07
C ALA A 217 29.69 -38.92 9.96
N SER A 218 29.78 -40.21 10.26
CA SER A 218 28.95 -40.84 11.29
C SER A 218 29.29 -40.25 12.66
N LYS A 219 28.28 -40.16 13.55
CA LYS A 219 28.42 -39.57 14.90
C LYS A 219 29.67 -40.03 15.67
N GLY A 220 30.09 -41.29 15.49
CA GLY A 220 31.29 -41.84 16.12
C GLY A 220 32.59 -41.17 15.67
N LYS A 221 32.76 -40.93 14.35
CA LYS A 221 33.96 -40.27 13.81
C LYS A 221 34.06 -38.80 14.22
N THR A 222 32.92 -38.13 14.38
CA THR A 222 32.89 -36.75 14.83
C THR A 222 33.27 -36.63 16.31
N ALA A 223 32.89 -37.61 17.15
CA ALA A 223 33.21 -37.60 18.57
C ALA A 223 34.71 -37.80 18.84
N GLU A 224 35.39 -38.67 18.08
CA GLU A 224 36.85 -38.87 18.20
C GLU A 224 37.65 -37.63 17.78
N ALA A 225 37.17 -36.87 16.80
CA ALA A 225 37.83 -35.64 16.35
C ALA A 225 37.80 -34.49 17.38
N PHE A 226 36.91 -34.56 18.38
CA PHE A 226 36.84 -33.59 19.49
C PHE A 226 37.71 -33.97 20.69
N LEU A 227 38.25 -35.19 20.73
CA LEU A 227 39.10 -35.70 21.81
C LEU A 227 40.60 -35.57 21.51
N ARG A 228 40.96 -34.85 20.45
CA ARG A 228 42.35 -34.62 20.03
C ARG A 228 42.75 -33.16 20.21
#